data_AF-A0A0G0TI23-F1
#
_entry.id   AF-A0A0G0TI23-F1
#
_cell.length_a   1.000
_cell.length_b   1.000
_cell.length_c   1.000
_cell.angle_alpha   90.00
_cell.angle_beta   90.00
_cell.angle_gamma   90.00
#
_symmetry.space_group_name_H-M   'P 1'
#
loop_
_entity.id
_entity.type
_entity.pdbx_description
1 polymer ?
#
loop_
_entity_poly.entity_id
_entity_poly.type
_entity_poly.pdbx_seq_one_letter_code
_entity_poly.pdbx_strand_id
1 'polypeptide(L)'
;MDSLARDLALPLLVTFLTYLGSQQLLKPLSKWRELRDKLIIASVQFANYVAYSYIDKEGNRKFEDRGMINTVEQHLRRLAGEVTTLPDYRFYSIWKGSLLPNEKAIDEIRGDLIGWANSLIEKDLKYDPNREVRIESLKKHLGLPNYYSDMKETQEKQWERERKS
;
A
#
# COMPACT_ATOMS: atom_id res chain seq x y z
N MET A 1 7.26 -53.15 -22.10
CA MET A 1 7.32 -51.69 -22.30
C MET A 1 6.65 -50.90 -21.16
N ASP A 2 6.04 -51.57 -20.17
CA ASP A 2 5.26 -50.89 -19.12
C ASP A 2 6.05 -50.31 -17.93
N SER A 3 7.34 -50.64 -17.75
CA SER A 3 8.12 -50.15 -16.60
C SER A 3 8.61 -48.71 -16.79
N LEU A 4 9.09 -48.35 -17.99
CA LEU A 4 9.61 -47.00 -18.28
C LEU A 4 8.57 -45.89 -18.12
N ALA A 5 7.31 -46.17 -18.51
CA ALA A 5 6.22 -45.21 -18.34
C ALA A 5 5.84 -45.01 -16.86
N ARG A 6 5.90 -46.06 -16.03
CA ARG A 6 5.69 -45.98 -14.57
C ARG A 6 6.85 -45.29 -13.86
N ASP A 7 8.08 -45.59 -14.26
CA ASP A 7 9.31 -45.06 -13.68
C ASP A 7 9.47 -43.55 -13.93
N LEU A 8 8.91 -43.02 -15.02
CA LEU A 8 8.86 -41.58 -15.31
C LEU A 8 7.59 -40.90 -14.80
N ALA A 9 6.45 -41.60 -14.75
CA ALA A 9 5.18 -41.01 -14.31
C ALA A 9 5.16 -40.69 -12.80
N LEU A 10 5.79 -41.51 -11.96
CA LEU A 10 5.79 -41.27 -10.50
C LEU A 10 6.61 -40.03 -10.11
N PRO A 11 7.86 -39.85 -10.61
CA PRO A 11 8.62 -38.62 -10.38
C PRO A 11 7.90 -37.38 -10.92
N LEU A 12 7.34 -37.45 -12.14
CA LEU A 12 6.59 -36.34 -12.74
C LEU A 12 5.35 -35.97 -11.92
N LEU A 13 4.61 -36.96 -11.41
CA LEU A 13 3.47 -36.73 -10.52
C LEU A 13 3.91 -36.09 -9.20
N VAL A 14 5.00 -36.55 -8.58
CA VAL A 14 5.56 -35.96 -7.37
C VAL A 14 6.00 -34.52 -7.62
N THR A 15 6.70 -34.24 -8.71
CA THR A 15 7.09 -32.87 -9.10
C THR A 15 5.87 -31.99 -9.33
N PHE A 16 4.84 -32.49 -10.02
CA PHE A 16 3.61 -31.75 -10.27
C PHE A 16 2.82 -31.46 -8.98
N LEU A 17 2.72 -32.42 -8.07
CA LEU A 17 2.07 -32.23 -6.76
C LEU A 17 2.87 -31.30 -5.85
N THR A 18 4.20 -31.35 -5.91
CA THR A 18 5.08 -30.43 -5.17
C THR A 18 4.96 -29.01 -5.74
N TYR A 19 4.87 -28.88 -7.06
CA TYR A 19 4.59 -27.61 -7.71
C TYR A 19 3.21 -27.05 -7.33
N LEU A 20 2.14 -27.85 -7.41
CA LEU A 20 0.79 -27.44 -6.99
C LEU A 20 0.73 -27.07 -5.50
N GLY A 21 1.38 -27.85 -4.64
CA GLY A 21 1.45 -27.61 -3.21
C GLY A 21 2.21 -26.32 -2.89
N SER A 22 3.36 -26.10 -3.53
CA SER A 22 4.14 -24.87 -3.37
C SER A 22 3.41 -23.63 -3.88
N GLN A 23 2.64 -23.73 -4.97
CA GLN A 23 1.82 -22.62 -5.44
C GLN A 23 0.80 -22.16 -4.40
N GLN A 24 0.11 -23.10 -3.73
CA GLN A 24 -0.86 -22.75 -2.69
C GLN A 24 -0.15 -22.21 -1.44
N LEU A 25 0.98 -22.80 -1.05
CA LEU A 25 1.75 -22.41 0.14
C LEU A 25 2.35 -21.00 0.01
N LEU A 26 2.82 -20.63 -1.19
CA LEU A 26 3.47 -19.34 -1.45
C LEU A 26 2.50 -18.26 -1.94
N LYS A 27 1.24 -18.63 -2.26
CA LYS A 27 0.22 -17.68 -2.72
C LYS A 27 0.03 -16.47 -1.78
N PRO A 28 -0.04 -16.66 -0.44
CA PRO A 28 -0.15 -15.53 0.49
C PRO A 28 1.05 -14.57 0.38
N LEU A 29 2.27 -15.11 0.29
CA LEU A 29 3.51 -14.33 0.16
C LEU A 29 3.56 -13.56 -1.16
N SER A 30 3.23 -14.23 -2.27
CA SER A 30 3.17 -13.59 -3.58
C SER A 30 2.12 -12.47 -3.60
N LYS A 31 0.94 -12.72 -3.03
CA LYS A 31 -0.12 -11.70 -2.96
C LYS A 31 0.28 -10.53 -2.09
N TRP A 32 0.89 -10.78 -0.94
CA TRP A 32 1.38 -9.71 -0.07
C TRP A 32 2.44 -8.85 -0.75
N ARG A 33 3.39 -9.45 -1.49
CA ARG A 33 4.38 -8.69 -2.27
C ARG A 33 3.72 -7.78 -3.30
N GLU A 34 2.79 -8.31 -4.08
CA GLU A 34 2.01 -7.52 -5.06
C GLU A 34 1.28 -6.34 -4.38
N LEU A 35 0.61 -6.61 -3.26
CA LEU A 35 -0.10 -5.57 -2.50
C LEU A 35 0.85 -4.54 -1.92
N ARG A 36 1.98 -4.97 -1.37
CA ARG A 36 3.02 -4.09 -0.84
C ARG A 36 3.53 -3.15 -1.92
N ASP A 37 3.84 -3.66 -3.12
CA ASP A 37 4.31 -2.84 -4.24
C ASP A 37 3.26 -1.81 -4.67
N LYS A 38 1.99 -2.22 -4.78
CA LYS A 38 0.88 -1.30 -5.05
C LYS A 38 0.74 -0.22 -3.98
N LEU A 39 0.85 -0.59 -2.71
CA LEU A 39 0.77 0.33 -1.58
C LEU A 39 1.94 1.33 -1.58
N ILE A 40 3.14 0.89 -1.96
CA ILE A 40 4.31 1.77 -2.13
C ILE A 40 4.04 2.80 -3.24
N ILE A 41 3.61 2.33 -4.41
CA ILE A 41 3.33 3.19 -5.57
C ILE A 41 2.25 4.22 -5.21
N ALA A 42 1.15 3.76 -4.63
CA ALA A 42 0.09 4.62 -4.11
C ALA A 42 0.67 5.66 -3.14
N SER A 43 1.49 5.21 -2.18
CA SER A 43 2.04 6.10 -1.17
C SER A 43 2.90 7.22 -1.76
N VAL A 44 3.71 6.90 -2.77
CA VAL A 44 4.59 7.86 -3.45
C VAL A 44 3.82 8.78 -4.40
N GLN A 45 2.96 8.22 -5.25
CA GLN A 45 2.19 8.99 -6.24
C GLN A 45 1.24 9.97 -5.56
N PHE A 46 0.59 9.54 -4.47
CA PHE A 46 -0.37 10.37 -3.76
C PHE A 46 0.31 11.42 -2.87
N ALA A 47 1.46 11.09 -2.26
CA ALA A 47 2.28 12.11 -1.59
C ALA A 47 2.73 13.21 -2.57
N ASN A 48 3.21 12.82 -3.75
CA ASN A 48 3.61 13.78 -4.79
C ASN A 48 2.41 14.62 -5.26
N TYR A 49 1.27 14.00 -5.53
CA TYR A 49 0.08 14.73 -5.97
C TYR A 49 -0.42 15.75 -4.92
N VAL A 50 -0.40 15.40 -3.63
CA VAL A 50 -0.74 16.33 -2.54
C VAL A 50 0.30 17.46 -2.43
N ALA A 51 1.57 17.19 -2.73
CA ALA A 51 2.62 18.21 -2.74
C ALA A 51 2.41 19.28 -3.83
N TYR A 52 1.68 18.97 -4.91
CA TYR A 52 1.31 19.91 -5.98
C TYR A 52 -0.02 20.64 -5.74
N SER A 53 -0.62 20.52 -4.55
CA SER A 53 -1.74 21.38 -4.16
C SER A 53 -1.24 22.79 -3.83
N TYR A 54 -1.99 23.81 -4.25
CA TYR A 54 -1.69 25.22 -3.95
C TYR A 54 -2.75 25.81 -3.02
N ILE A 55 -2.40 26.84 -2.26
CA ILE A 55 -3.36 27.60 -1.46
C ILE A 55 -3.80 28.81 -2.28
N ASP A 56 -5.11 28.97 -2.48
CA ASP A 56 -5.66 30.14 -3.18
C ASP A 56 -5.69 31.38 -2.28
N LYS A 57 -6.11 32.51 -2.86
CA LYS A 57 -6.15 33.81 -2.16
C LYS A 57 -7.11 33.82 -0.97
N GLU A 58 -8.07 32.90 -0.92
CA GLU A 58 -9.02 32.74 0.17
C GLU A 58 -8.50 31.79 1.27
N GLY A 59 -7.28 31.25 1.12
CA GLY A 59 -6.69 30.30 2.05
C GLY A 59 -7.12 28.85 1.81
N ASN A 60 -7.83 28.56 0.72
CA ASN A 60 -8.30 27.21 0.42
C ASN A 60 -7.23 26.43 -0.35
N ARG A 61 -7.01 25.18 0.06
CA ARG A 61 -6.17 24.26 -0.71
C ARG A 61 -6.91 23.82 -1.97
N LYS A 62 -6.39 24.21 -3.13
CA LYS A 62 -6.86 23.80 -4.45
C LYS A 62 -5.92 22.78 -5.06
N PHE A 63 -6.53 21.87 -5.79
CA PHE A 63 -5.86 20.86 -6.60
C PHE A 63 -6.22 21.14 -8.05
N GLU A 64 -5.25 21.02 -8.95
CA GLU A 64 -5.45 21.31 -10.37
C GLU A 64 -6.43 20.32 -11.04
N ASP A 65 -6.52 19.09 -10.55
CA ASP A 65 -7.39 18.04 -11.13
C ASP A 65 -8.20 17.27 -10.08
N ARG A 66 -9.44 17.70 -9.82
CA ARG A 66 -10.36 16.99 -8.91
C ARG A 66 -10.68 15.56 -9.36
N GLY A 67 -10.60 15.24 -10.65
CA GLY A 67 -10.80 13.87 -11.17
C GLY A 67 -9.71 12.91 -10.69
N MET A 68 -8.48 13.41 -10.58
CA MET A 68 -7.36 12.65 -10.03
C MET A 68 -7.59 12.32 -8.54
N ILE A 69 -8.09 13.27 -7.73
CA ILE A 69 -8.40 13.03 -6.30
C ILE A 69 -9.39 11.87 -6.12
N ASN A 70 -10.48 11.87 -6.89
CA ASN A 70 -11.48 10.80 -6.83
C ASN A 70 -10.86 9.45 -7.23
N THR A 71 -9.97 9.46 -8.22
CA THR A 71 -9.25 8.25 -8.66
C THR A 71 -8.34 7.74 -7.55
N VAL A 72 -7.60 8.63 -6.88
CA VAL A 72 -6.76 8.30 -5.73
C VAL A 72 -7.58 7.68 -4.60
N GLU A 73 -8.67 8.34 -4.21
CA GLU A 73 -9.52 7.90 -3.12
C GLU A 73 -10.07 6.48 -3.37
N GLN A 74 -10.62 6.26 -4.57
CA GLN A 74 -11.12 4.95 -4.97
C GLN A 74 -10.02 3.88 -4.95
N HIS A 75 -8.81 4.25 -5.38
CA HIS A 75 -7.66 3.34 -5.36
C HIS A 75 -7.28 2.95 -3.93
N LEU A 76 -7.19 3.92 -3.01
CA LEU A 76 -6.89 3.66 -1.59
C LEU A 76 -7.95 2.76 -0.94
N ARG A 77 -9.23 3.01 -1.22
CA ARG A 77 -10.33 2.15 -0.73
C ARG A 77 -10.26 0.74 -1.30
N ARG A 78 -9.91 0.59 -2.58
CA ARG A 78 -9.71 -0.71 -3.21
C ARG A 78 -8.56 -1.48 -2.56
N LEU A 79 -7.41 -0.82 -2.35
CA LEU A 79 -6.27 -1.42 -1.68
C LEU A 79 -6.60 -1.85 -0.24
N ALA A 80 -7.38 -1.04 0.48
CA ALA A 80 -7.86 -1.41 1.82
C ALA A 80 -8.70 -2.70 1.78
N GLY A 81 -9.56 -2.85 0.77
CA GLY A 81 -10.30 -4.09 0.54
C GLY A 81 -9.37 -5.26 0.19
N GLU A 82 -8.43 -5.07 -0.75
CA GLU A 82 -7.52 -6.14 -1.17
C GLU A 82 -6.64 -6.66 -0.02
N VAL A 83 -6.15 -5.77 0.86
CA VAL A 83 -5.34 -6.15 2.04
C VAL A 83 -6.14 -7.04 3.00
N THR A 84 -7.44 -6.78 3.18
CA THR A 84 -8.29 -7.61 4.05
C THR A 84 -8.54 -9.03 3.54
N THR A 85 -8.25 -9.32 2.27
CA THR A 85 -8.39 -10.68 1.70
C THR A 85 -7.17 -11.56 1.96
N LEU A 86 -6.07 -10.99 2.47
CA LEU A 86 -4.83 -11.73 2.69
C LEU A 86 -4.97 -12.90 3.71
N PRO A 87 -5.78 -12.78 4.78
CA PRO A 87 -6.02 -13.90 5.70
C PRO A 87 -6.83 -15.05 5.09
N ASP A 88 -7.56 -14.81 3.98
CA ASP A 88 -8.43 -15.83 3.36
C ASP A 88 -7.65 -16.90 2.60
N TYR A 89 -6.36 -16.68 2.33
CA TYR A 89 -5.54 -17.65 1.63
C TYR A 89 -5.21 -18.85 2.52
N ARG A 90 -5.51 -20.05 2.00
CA ARG A 90 -5.06 -21.33 2.57
C ARG A 90 -3.54 -21.23 2.78
N PHE A 91 -3.07 -21.41 4.01
CA PHE A 91 -1.66 -21.25 4.47
C PHE A 91 -1.18 -19.85 4.89
N TYR A 92 -2.05 -18.83 4.93
CA TYR A 92 -1.67 -17.53 5.52
C TYR A 92 -1.13 -17.67 6.96
N SER A 93 -1.77 -18.52 7.77
CA SER A 93 -1.40 -18.76 9.17
C SER A 93 0.02 -19.29 9.38
N ILE A 94 0.64 -19.89 8.35
CA ILE A 94 2.03 -20.38 8.40
C ILE A 94 3.02 -19.23 8.38
N TRP A 95 2.70 -18.14 7.68
CA TRP A 95 3.62 -17.06 7.37
C TRP A 95 3.33 -15.77 8.13
N LYS A 96 2.17 -15.66 8.77
CA LYS A 96 1.78 -14.47 9.54
C LYS A 96 2.75 -14.22 10.71
N GLY A 97 3.13 -12.97 10.90
CA GLY A 97 4.06 -12.54 11.95
C GLY A 97 5.55 -12.72 11.63
N SER A 98 5.91 -13.56 10.65
CA SER A 98 7.30 -13.73 10.20
C SER A 98 7.57 -12.99 8.89
N LEU A 99 6.82 -13.32 7.84
CA LEU A 99 6.99 -12.76 6.49
C LEU A 99 5.73 -12.03 6.00
N LEU A 100 4.59 -12.31 6.60
CA LEU A 100 3.32 -11.64 6.36
C LEU A 100 2.93 -10.78 7.56
N PRO A 101 2.20 -9.67 7.35
CA PRO A 101 1.57 -8.96 8.44
C PRO A 101 0.67 -9.91 9.22
N ASN A 102 0.49 -9.68 10.51
CA ASN A 102 -0.54 -10.36 11.29
C ASN A 102 -1.89 -9.62 11.13
N GLU A 103 -2.96 -10.20 11.67
CA GLU A 103 -4.32 -9.64 11.55
C GLU A 103 -4.42 -8.21 12.11
N LYS A 104 -3.74 -7.93 13.23
CA LYS A 104 -3.69 -6.59 13.80
C LYS A 104 -3.06 -5.58 12.83
N ALA A 105 -1.91 -5.92 12.24
CA ALA A 105 -1.26 -5.06 11.27
C ALA A 105 -2.09 -4.88 9.99
N ILE A 106 -2.85 -5.90 9.56
CA ILE A 106 -3.80 -5.80 8.45
C ILE A 106 -4.90 -4.77 8.76
N ASP A 107 -5.48 -4.82 9.96
CA ASP A 107 -6.50 -3.87 10.40
C ASP A 107 -5.95 -2.44 10.50
N GLU A 108 -4.72 -2.27 11.01
CA GLU A 108 -4.02 -0.99 11.08
C GLU A 108 -3.79 -0.42 9.66
N ILE A 109 -3.21 -1.21 8.75
CA ILE A 109 -3.00 -0.81 7.34
C ILE A 109 -4.33 -0.43 6.68
N ARG A 110 -5.38 -1.23 6.87
CA ARG A 110 -6.72 -0.95 6.33
C ARG A 110 -7.26 0.37 6.87
N GLY A 111 -7.17 0.57 8.18
CA GLY A 111 -7.60 1.79 8.85
C GLY A 111 -6.87 3.03 8.34
N ASP A 112 -5.56 2.92 8.15
CA ASP A 112 -4.72 4.01 7.64
C ASP A 112 -5.06 4.36 6.18
N LEU A 113 -5.30 3.35 5.33
CA LEU A 113 -5.70 3.58 3.94
C LEU A 113 -7.07 4.25 3.82
N ILE A 114 -8.04 3.81 4.61
CA ILE A 114 -9.38 4.43 4.64
C ILE A 114 -9.30 5.84 5.23
N GLY A 115 -8.54 6.03 6.30
CA GLY A 115 -8.33 7.34 6.92
C GLY A 115 -7.63 8.30 5.97
N TRP A 116 -6.64 7.82 5.21
CA TRP A 116 -6.00 8.61 4.17
C TRP A 116 -7.00 8.96 3.06
N ALA A 117 -7.75 8.00 2.52
CA ALA A 117 -8.78 8.25 1.51
C ALA A 117 -9.79 9.31 1.98
N ASN A 118 -10.28 9.20 3.22
CA ASN A 118 -11.20 10.17 3.80
C ASN A 118 -10.57 11.56 3.95
N SER A 119 -9.27 11.64 4.25
CA SER A 119 -8.59 12.92 4.37
C SER A 119 -8.43 13.65 3.03
N LEU A 120 -8.51 12.95 1.88
CA LEU A 120 -8.42 13.59 0.56
C LEU A 120 -9.67 14.39 0.21
N ILE A 121 -10.83 13.96 0.71
CA ILE A 121 -12.06 14.73 0.65
C ILE A 121 -12.09 15.60 1.91
N GLU A 122 -11.54 16.81 1.81
CA GLU A 122 -11.71 17.81 2.88
C GLU A 122 -13.19 18.19 2.96
N LYS A 123 -13.94 17.52 3.84
CA LYS A 123 -15.17 18.08 4.38
C LYS A 123 -14.76 19.26 5.25
N ASP A 124 -15.24 20.45 4.91
CA ASP A 124 -15.08 21.69 5.67
C ASP A 124 -13.69 22.36 5.62
N LEU A 125 -12.92 22.16 4.55
CA LEU A 125 -11.70 22.96 4.22
C LEU A 125 -10.57 22.91 5.27
N LYS A 126 -10.59 21.94 6.19
CA LYS A 126 -9.56 21.77 7.20
C LYS A 126 -8.69 20.56 6.90
N TYR A 127 -7.38 20.81 6.83
CA TYR A 127 -6.35 19.78 6.78
C TYR A 127 -6.54 18.78 7.93
N ASP A 128 -6.57 17.48 7.62
CA ASP A 128 -6.58 16.44 8.65
C ASP A 128 -5.17 16.30 9.24
N PRO A 129 -4.93 16.73 10.50
CA PRO A 129 -3.60 16.67 11.11
C PRO A 129 -3.10 15.22 11.28
N ASN A 130 -4.00 14.23 11.27
CA ASN A 130 -3.63 12.82 11.39
C ASN A 130 -3.23 12.20 10.05
N ARG A 131 -3.31 12.93 8.93
CA ARG A 131 -2.93 12.40 7.60
C ARG A 131 -1.49 11.94 7.57
N GLU A 132 -0.56 12.77 8.06
CA GLU A 132 0.88 12.45 8.10
C GLU A 132 1.13 11.21 8.96
N VAL A 133 0.51 11.14 10.15
CA VAL A 133 0.63 10.00 11.06
C VAL A 133 0.21 8.68 10.39
N ARG A 134 -0.89 8.69 9.63
CA ARG A 134 -1.36 7.49 8.89
C ARG A 134 -0.41 7.09 7.77
N ILE A 135 0.15 8.06 7.04
CA ILE A 135 1.12 7.79 5.97
C ILE A 135 2.41 7.22 6.56
N GLU A 136 2.88 7.73 7.70
CA GLU A 136 4.06 7.21 8.41
C GLU A 136 3.82 5.80 8.94
N SER A 137 2.65 5.54 9.53
CA SER A 137 2.23 4.21 9.95
C SER A 137 2.25 3.22 8.77
N LEU A 138 1.66 3.59 7.62
CA LEU A 138 1.71 2.77 6.41
C LEU A 138 3.15 2.48 5.97
N LYS A 139 4.02 3.49 5.94
CA LYS A 139 5.44 3.30 5.57
C LYS A 139 6.15 2.33 6.51
N LYS A 140 5.89 2.43 7.81
CA LYS A 140 6.44 1.51 8.82
C LYS A 140 5.99 0.07 8.54
N HIS A 141 4.70 -0.16 8.31
CA HIS A 141 4.17 -1.49 8.01
C HIS A 141 4.69 -2.05 6.67
N LEU A 142 4.98 -1.18 5.70
CA LEU A 142 5.53 -1.55 4.40
C LEU A 142 7.06 -1.68 4.40
N GLY A 143 7.73 -1.41 5.54
CA GLY A 143 9.18 -1.42 5.64
C GLY A 143 9.84 -0.42 4.69
N LEU A 144 9.21 0.73 4.47
CA LEU A 144 9.72 1.78 3.61
C LEU A 144 10.57 2.77 4.42
N PRO A 145 11.64 3.32 3.83
CA PRO A 145 12.38 4.39 4.48
C PRO A 145 11.48 5.61 4.59
N ASN A 146 11.51 6.26 5.76
CA ASN A 146 10.62 7.38 6.04
C ASN A 146 11.20 8.69 5.49
N TYR A 147 11.24 8.86 4.16
CA TYR A 147 11.80 10.06 3.50
C TYR A 147 10.93 11.33 3.60
N TYR A 148 9.81 11.28 4.33
CA TYR A 148 8.90 12.43 4.39
C TYR A 148 9.48 13.60 5.17
N SER A 149 10.30 13.33 6.20
CA SER A 149 11.04 14.36 6.92
C SER A 149 11.89 15.21 5.98
N ASP A 150 12.61 14.55 5.07
CA ASP A 150 13.60 15.19 4.21
C ASP A 150 12.93 16.03 3.12
N MET A 151 11.82 15.53 2.57
CA MET A 151 11.00 16.26 1.58
C MET A 151 10.24 17.43 2.22
N LYS A 152 9.68 17.26 3.43
CA LYS A 152 9.02 18.33 4.18
C LYS A 152 9.99 19.45 4.53
N GLU A 153 11.18 19.10 5.00
CA GLU A 153 12.24 20.07 5.30
C GLU A 153 12.71 20.81 4.04
N THR A 154 12.76 20.13 2.90
CA THR A 154 13.11 20.75 1.61
C THR A 154 12.02 21.71 1.14
N GLN A 155 10.74 21.34 1.25
CA GLN A 155 9.61 22.21 0.91
C GLN A 155 9.49 23.42 1.84
N GLU A 156 9.65 23.24 3.15
CA GLU A 156 9.62 24.33 4.12
C GLU A 156 10.74 25.34 3.85
N LYS A 157 11.97 24.86 3.57
CA LYS A 157 13.10 25.71 3.16
C LYS A 157 12.83 26.46 1.85
N GLN A 158 12.07 25.87 0.93
CA GLN A 158 11.75 26.46 -0.36
C GLN A 158 10.71 27.59 -0.21
N TRP A 159 9.67 27.37 0.59
CA TRP A 159 8.69 28.41 0.94
C TRP A 159 9.29 29.55 1.77
N GLU A 160 10.24 29.28 2.65
CA GLU A 160 10.96 30.35 3.37
C GLU A 160 11.79 31.24 2.45
N ARG A 161 12.36 30.69 1.37
CA ARG A 161 13.09 31.47 0.36
C ARG A 161 12.15 32.33 -0.48
N GLU A 162 11.00 31.77 -0.88
CA GLU A 162 9.98 32.50 -1.64
C GLU A 162 9.32 33.63 -0.83
N ARG A 163 9.28 33.53 0.51
CA ARG A 163 8.79 34.62 1.38
C ARG A 163 9.81 35.72 1.66
N LYS A 164 11.10 35.47 1.39
CA LYS A 164 12.21 36.42 1.63
C LYS A 164 12.70 37.10 0.34
N SER A 165 12.19 36.68 -0.81
CA SER A 165 12.40 37.31 -2.11
C SER A 165 11.21 38.18 -2.50
#